data_AF-A0AAD5CWU1-F1
#
_entry.id   AF-A0AAD5CWU1-F1
#
_cell.length_a   1.000
_cell.length_b   1.000
_cell.length_c   1.000
_cell.angle_alpha   90.00
_cell.angle_beta   90.00
_cell.angle_gamma   90.00
#
_symmetry.space_group_name_H-M   'P 1'
#
loop_
_entity.id
_entity.type
_entity.pdbx_description
1 polymer ?
#
loop_
_entity_poly.entity_id
_entity_poly.type
_entity_poly.pdbx_seq_one_letter_code
_entity_poly.pdbx_strand_id
1 'polypeptide(L)'
;MYEKTTWTIKFKLKDLNKNGTYKLRLALASVQLSELEVRANDLNTDTPPLFSTGTIGGDNAVARHGIHGLYWLFSVDIPGQLLNLDGENAIYLTKINEGIIFPGGIMYDYIRLEGPPPVVLHLSVPSDP
;
A
#
# COMPACT_ATOMS: atom_id res chain seq x y z
N MET A 1 -24.98 4.52 8.12
CA MET A 1 -23.74 3.71 8.20
C MET A 1 -22.94 4.05 6.96
N TYR A 2 -21.68 4.46 7.07
CA TYR A 2 -20.89 4.83 5.88
C TYR A 2 -20.29 3.58 5.24
N GLU A 3 -20.38 3.47 3.91
CA GLU A 3 -19.85 2.32 3.16
C GLU A 3 -18.32 2.40 3.03
N LYS A 4 -17.66 1.24 3.06
CA LYS A 4 -16.22 1.12 2.81
C LYS A 4 -15.89 1.80 1.48
N THR A 5 -14.84 2.59 1.45
CA THR A 5 -14.42 3.29 0.23
C THR A 5 -13.10 2.71 -0.25
N THR A 6 -13.06 2.22 -1.49
CA THR A 6 -11.87 1.64 -2.09
C THR A 6 -11.37 2.49 -3.24
N TRP A 7 -10.13 2.95 -3.14
CA TRP A 7 -9.39 3.52 -4.27
C TRP A 7 -8.64 2.40 -4.98
N THR A 8 -8.73 2.38 -6.31
CA THR A 8 -8.04 1.37 -7.14
C THR A 8 -6.97 2.02 -7.99
N ILE A 9 -5.73 1.58 -7.83
CA ILE A 9 -4.59 2.01 -8.64
C ILE A 9 -4.31 0.91 -9.67
N LYS A 10 -4.59 1.19 -10.94
CA LYS A 10 -4.36 0.25 -12.05
C LYS A 10 -3.05 0.54 -12.77
N PHE A 11 -2.27 -0.49 -13.05
CA PHE A 11 -0.98 -0.37 -13.72
C PHE A 11 -0.59 -1.65 -14.48
N LYS A 12 0.46 -1.58 -15.30
CA LYS A 12 1.03 -2.71 -16.03
C LYS A 12 2.52 -2.82 -15.74
N LEU A 13 3.03 -4.05 -15.66
CA LEU A 13 4.44 -4.35 -15.49
C LEU A 13 4.96 -5.12 -16.70
N LYS A 14 6.02 -4.61 -17.33
CA LYS A 14 6.72 -5.25 -18.47
C LYS A 14 7.86 -6.18 -18.04
N ASP A 15 8.30 -6.01 -16.80
CA ASP A 15 9.29 -6.86 -16.16
C ASP A 15 8.79 -7.14 -14.74
N LEU A 16 8.81 -8.42 -14.35
CA LEU A 16 8.29 -8.91 -13.08
C LEU A 16 9.16 -10.05 -12.58
N ASN A 17 9.85 -9.81 -11.47
CA ASN A 17 10.49 -10.90 -10.74
C ASN A 17 9.44 -11.56 -9.83
N LYS A 18 8.87 -12.67 -10.31
CA LYS A 18 7.89 -13.49 -9.57
C LYS A 18 8.38 -14.00 -8.22
N ASN A 19 9.69 -14.15 -8.03
CA ASN A 19 10.28 -14.61 -6.78
C ASN A 19 10.72 -13.47 -5.86
N GLY A 20 10.62 -12.22 -6.32
CA GLY A 20 11.01 -11.04 -5.56
C GLY A 20 9.86 -10.49 -4.72
N THR A 21 10.22 -9.69 -3.71
CA THR A 21 9.26 -8.90 -2.92
C THR A 21 9.35 -7.45 -3.33
N TYR A 22 8.25 -6.91 -3.82
CA TYR A 22 8.08 -5.50 -4.15
C TYR A 22 7.72 -4.72 -2.89
N LYS A 23 8.08 -3.44 -2.82
CA LYS A 23 7.73 -2.57 -1.69
C LYS A 23 6.79 -1.46 -2.17
N LEU A 24 5.57 -1.45 -1.64
CA LEU A 24 4.69 -0.30 -1.77
C LEU A 24 4.96 0.67 -0.62
N ARG A 25 5.59 1.79 -0.94
CA ARG A 25 5.76 2.94 -0.05
C ARG A 25 4.50 3.77 -0.06
N LEU A 26 3.97 4.01 1.12
CA LEU A 26 2.76 4.79 1.31
C LEU A 26 3.00 5.87 2.36
N ALA A 27 2.74 7.11 1.99
CA ALA A 27 2.77 8.24 2.89
C ALA A 27 1.39 8.90 2.98
N LEU A 28 0.92 9.09 4.20
CA LEU A 28 -0.35 9.73 4.49
C LEU A 28 -0.07 11.08 5.16
N ALA A 29 -0.55 12.16 4.54
CA ALA A 29 -0.47 13.51 5.06
C ALA A 29 -1.27 13.69 6.37
N SER A 30 -2.34 12.91 6.56
CA SER A 30 -3.16 12.87 7.78
C SER A 30 -4.11 11.67 7.72
N VAL A 31 -4.53 11.17 8.89
CA VAL A 31 -5.61 10.19 9.04
C VAL A 31 -6.51 10.63 10.18
N GLN A 32 -7.82 10.49 10.00
CA GLN A 32 -8.84 10.77 11.01
C GLN A 32 -9.64 9.51 11.29
N LEU A 33 -9.40 8.86 12.43
CA LEU A 33 -10.12 7.68 12.95
C LEU A 33 -10.52 6.69 11.85
N SER A 34 -9.51 6.23 11.12
CA SER A 34 -9.70 5.34 9.97
C SER A 34 -8.63 4.27 9.95
N GLU A 35 -9.04 3.10 9.46
CA GLU A 35 -8.12 2.03 9.10
C GLU A 35 -7.97 1.97 7.58
N LEU A 36 -6.75 1.73 7.13
CA LEU A 36 -6.43 1.46 5.74
C LEU A 36 -6.00 0.01 5.57
N GLU A 37 -6.72 -0.72 4.72
CA GLU A 37 -6.30 -2.01 4.20
C GLU A 37 -5.69 -1.87 2.80
N VAL A 38 -4.62 -2.63 2.54
CA VAL A 38 -3.98 -2.72 1.23
C VAL A 38 -4.10 -4.14 0.69
N ARG A 39 -4.56 -4.27 -0.56
CA ARG A 39 -4.66 -5.53 -1.31
C ARG A 39 -4.09 -5.39 -2.70
N ALA A 40 -3.68 -6.48 -3.32
CA ALA A 40 -3.15 -6.50 -4.68
C ALA A 40 -3.80 -7.62 -5.49
N ASN A 41 -4.38 -7.28 -6.64
CA ASN A 41 -5.03 -8.15 -7.63
C ASN A 41 -6.21 -9.01 -7.15
N ASP A 42 -6.40 -9.17 -5.85
CA ASP A 42 -7.56 -9.81 -5.22
C ASP A 42 -8.26 -8.82 -4.29
N LEU A 43 -9.56 -8.63 -4.52
CA LEU A 43 -10.44 -7.76 -3.75
C LEU A 43 -11.31 -8.55 -2.76
N ASN A 44 -11.18 -9.89 -2.74
CA ASN A 44 -11.92 -10.74 -1.83
C ASN A 44 -11.61 -10.37 -0.37
N THR A 45 -12.66 -10.04 0.39
CA THR A 45 -12.54 -9.66 1.80
C THR A 45 -12.41 -10.85 2.74
N ASP A 46 -12.64 -12.08 2.24
CA ASP A 46 -12.47 -13.31 3.02
C ASP A 46 -10.98 -13.68 3.17
N THR A 47 -10.11 -13.14 2.31
CA THR A 47 -8.66 -13.28 2.45
C THR A 47 -8.11 -12.14 3.30
N PRO A 48 -7.11 -12.38 4.18
CA PRO A 48 -6.45 -11.31 4.91
C PRO A 48 -5.83 -10.27 3.95
N PRO A 49 -5.88 -8.96 4.27
CA PRO A 49 -5.20 -7.96 3.48
C PRO A 49 -3.68 -8.16 3.56
N LEU A 50 -2.94 -7.64 2.59
CA LEU A 50 -1.46 -7.65 2.65
C LEU A 50 -0.94 -6.77 3.78
N PHE A 51 -1.72 -5.74 4.13
CA PHE A 51 -1.40 -4.81 5.19
C PHE A 51 -2.68 -4.16 5.72
N SER A 52 -2.70 -3.93 7.02
CA SER A 52 -3.68 -3.09 7.70
C SER A 52 -2.94 -2.16 8.66
N THR A 53 -3.35 -0.91 8.73
CA THR A 53 -2.85 0.04 9.74
C THR A 53 -3.42 -0.21 11.13
N GLY A 54 -4.51 -0.97 11.24
CA GLY A 54 -5.51 -0.78 12.31
C GLY A 54 -6.08 0.64 12.29
N THR A 55 -6.93 0.98 13.26
CA THR A 55 -7.45 2.34 13.37
C THR A 55 -6.39 3.29 13.89
N ILE A 56 -6.04 4.27 13.07
CA ILE A 56 -5.07 5.34 13.37
C ILE A 56 -5.68 6.73 13.19
N GLY A 57 -4.92 7.75 13.56
CA GLY A 57 -5.33 9.15 13.49
C GLY A 57 -5.65 9.75 14.86
N GLY A 58 -6.37 10.87 14.84
CA GLY A 58 -6.75 11.61 16.07
C GLY A 58 -6.60 13.12 15.93
N ASP A 59 -5.99 13.60 14.85
CA ASP A 59 -6.09 14.99 14.43
C ASP A 59 -7.39 15.25 13.64
N ASN A 60 -7.69 16.52 13.39
CA ASN A 60 -8.88 16.96 12.66
C ASN A 60 -8.53 17.68 11.35
N ALA A 61 -7.34 17.45 10.78
CA ALA A 61 -6.90 18.14 9.56
C ALA A 61 -7.87 17.87 8.40
N VAL A 62 -8.30 16.61 8.22
CA VAL A 62 -9.30 16.23 7.20
C VAL A 62 -10.62 16.99 7.40
N ALA A 63 -11.20 16.96 8.60
CA ALA A 63 -12.47 17.63 8.90
C ALA A 63 -12.43 19.17 8.72
N ARG A 64 -11.25 19.78 8.81
CA ARG A 64 -11.06 21.23 8.59
C ARG A 64 -10.61 21.57 7.18
N HIS A 65 -10.62 20.61 6.26
CA HIS A 65 -10.08 20.77 4.90
C HIS A 65 -8.62 21.27 4.89
N GLY A 66 -7.85 20.86 5.90
CA GLY A 66 -6.40 21.04 5.89
C GLY A 66 -5.73 20.19 4.82
N ILE A 67 -4.44 20.42 4.60
CA ILE A 67 -3.64 19.68 3.61
C ILE A 67 -2.52 18.84 4.25
N HIS A 68 -2.36 18.94 5.58
CA HIS A 68 -1.34 18.21 6.33
C HIS A 68 -1.73 18.15 7.81
N GLY A 69 -1.52 17.00 8.44
CA GLY A 69 -1.77 16.72 9.86
C GLY A 69 -0.64 15.86 10.42
N LEU A 70 -0.98 14.84 11.22
CA LEU A 70 0.01 13.86 11.66
C LEU A 70 0.39 12.96 10.49
N TYR A 71 1.68 12.95 10.16
CA TYR A 71 2.22 12.23 9.02
C TYR A 71 2.48 10.76 9.33
N TRP A 72 2.11 9.87 8.40
CA TRP A 72 2.31 8.42 8.54
C TRP A 72 3.09 7.86 7.36
N LEU A 73 4.03 6.96 7.65
CA LEU A 73 4.87 6.30 6.66
C LEU A 73 4.75 4.78 6.81
N PHE A 74 4.38 4.11 5.72
CA PHE A 74 4.25 2.66 5.66
C PHE A 74 5.06 2.07 4.50
N SER A 75 5.51 0.84 4.70
CA SER A 75 6.17 0.02 3.70
C SER A 75 5.46 -1.33 3.67
N VAL A 76 4.71 -1.58 2.60
CA VAL A 76 3.94 -2.82 2.43
C VAL A 76 4.68 -3.75 1.48
N ASP A 77 4.82 -5.00 1.91
CA ASP A 77 5.47 -6.04 1.12
C ASP A 77 4.45 -6.69 0.18
N ILE A 78 4.76 -6.68 -1.11
CA ILE A 78 3.93 -7.32 -2.14
C ILE A 78 4.75 -8.43 -2.79
N PRO A 79 4.45 -9.70 -2.50
CA PRO A 79 5.08 -10.83 -3.18
C PRO A 79 4.84 -10.75 -4.70
N GLY A 80 5.90 -10.89 -5.49
CA GLY A 80 5.83 -10.82 -6.96
C GLY A 80 4.88 -11.86 -7.56
N GLN A 81 4.64 -12.98 -6.87
CA GLN A 81 3.68 -14.00 -7.26
C GLN A 81 2.26 -13.46 -7.43
N LEU A 82 1.88 -12.44 -6.65
CA LEU A 82 0.56 -11.81 -6.68
C LEU A 82 0.37 -10.85 -7.85
N LEU A 83 1.45 -10.43 -8.53
CA LEU A 83 1.42 -9.46 -9.63
C LEU A 83 1.33 -10.15 -10.99
N ASN A 84 0.72 -9.53 -11.98
CA ASN A 84 0.60 -10.04 -13.35
C ASN A 84 1.72 -9.48 -14.23
N LEU A 85 2.43 -10.35 -14.97
CA LEU A 85 3.37 -9.96 -16.03
C LEU A 85 2.58 -9.66 -17.30
N ASP A 86 2.83 -8.50 -17.93
CA ASP A 86 2.15 -8.03 -19.15
C ASP A 86 0.62 -7.94 -19.06
N GLY A 87 0.06 -8.09 -17.85
CA GLY A 87 -1.35 -7.96 -17.53
C GLY A 87 -1.67 -6.69 -16.75
N GLU A 88 -2.97 -6.38 -16.63
CA GLU A 88 -3.43 -5.35 -15.70
C GLU A 88 -3.23 -5.83 -14.26
N ASN A 89 -2.64 -4.95 -13.45
CA ASN A 89 -2.53 -5.08 -12.02
C ASN A 89 -3.40 -4.02 -11.36
N ALA A 90 -3.87 -4.30 -10.16
CA ALA A 90 -4.63 -3.39 -9.32
C ALA A 90 -4.11 -3.46 -7.88
N ILE A 91 -3.79 -2.29 -7.30
CA ILE A 91 -3.65 -2.12 -5.85
C ILE A 91 -4.93 -1.49 -5.34
N TYR A 92 -5.52 -2.08 -4.31
CA TYR A 92 -6.73 -1.61 -3.65
C TYR A 92 -6.37 -1.01 -2.30
N LEU A 93 -6.75 0.26 -2.12
CA LEU A 93 -6.60 1.00 -0.88
C LEU A 93 -7.99 1.18 -0.29
N THR A 94 -8.35 0.33 0.66
CA THR A 94 -9.70 0.30 1.24
C THR A 94 -9.68 0.96 2.60
N LYS A 95 -10.43 2.05 2.71
CA LYS A 95 -10.73 2.66 4.00
C LYS A 95 -11.84 1.86 4.69
N ILE A 96 -11.54 1.33 5.86
CA ILE A 96 -12.51 0.70 6.75
C ILE A 96 -13.09 1.78 7.67
N ASN A 97 -14.42 1.86 7.73
CA ASN A 97 -15.10 2.87 8.52
C ASN A 97 -15.40 2.34 9.93
N GLU A 98 -14.89 3.01 10.95
CA GLU A 98 -15.24 2.74 12.35
C GLU A 98 -16.03 3.90 13.02
N GLY A 99 -16.21 5.03 12.32
CA GLY A 99 -16.85 6.23 12.88
C GLY A 99 -18.38 6.28 12.66
N ILE A 100 -19.15 6.49 13.74
CA ILE A 100 -20.62 6.64 13.70
C ILE A 100 -21.04 8.10 13.43
N ILE A 101 -20.27 9.09 13.92
CA ILE A 101 -20.65 10.51 13.92
C ILE A 101 -19.89 11.31 12.85
N PHE A 102 -18.63 10.96 12.59
CA PHE A 102 -17.86 11.43 11.44
C PHE A 102 -17.25 10.21 10.75
N PRO A 103 -17.38 10.07 9.42
CA PRO A 103 -16.87 8.89 8.73
C PRO A 103 -15.35 8.76 8.80
N GLY A 104 -14.62 9.78 9.25
CA GLY A 104 -13.16 9.82 9.20
C GLY A 104 -12.65 10.03 7.77
N GLY A 105 -11.33 10.06 7.60
CA GLY A 105 -10.73 10.20 6.29
C GLY A 105 -9.23 9.93 6.28
N ILE A 106 -8.72 9.65 5.08
CA ILE A 106 -7.31 9.41 4.82
C ILE A 106 -6.87 10.42 3.77
N MET A 107 -5.79 11.13 4.05
CA MET A 107 -5.18 12.08 3.12
C MET A 107 -3.85 11.51 2.66
N TYR A 108 -3.72 11.24 1.36
CA TYR A 108 -2.50 10.70 0.76
C TYR A 108 -1.53 11.82 0.42
N ASP A 109 -0.25 11.59 0.63
CA ASP A 109 0.83 12.47 0.18
C ASP A 109 1.63 11.82 -0.96
N TYR A 110 2.09 10.59 -0.74
CA TYR A 110 2.99 9.91 -1.67
C TYR A 110 2.72 8.41 -1.76
N ILE A 111 2.75 7.87 -2.98
CA ILE A 111 2.61 6.44 -3.25
C ILE A 111 3.70 6.03 -4.26
N ARG A 112 4.49 5.01 -3.94
CA ARG A 112 5.52 4.47 -4.83
C ARG A 112 5.61 2.96 -4.72
N LEU A 113 5.59 2.27 -5.86
CA LEU A 113 5.91 0.85 -5.94
C LEU A 113 7.37 0.66 -6.36
N GLU A 114 8.16 0.00 -5.53
CA GLU A 114 9.58 -0.30 -5.76
C GLU A 114 9.76 -1.77 -6.15
N GLY A 115 10.58 -2.03 -7.17
CA GLY A 115 11.00 -3.38 -7.54
C GLY A 115 11.90 -4.02 -6.48
N PRO A 116 12.02 -5.36 -6.48
CA PRO A 116 12.96 -6.06 -5.61
C PRO A 116 14.40 -5.64 -5.93
N PRO A 117 15.32 -5.70 -4.94
CA PRO A 117 16.72 -5.41 -5.19
C PRO A 117 17.29 -6.34 -6.27
N PRO A 118 18.29 -5.90 -7.04
CA PRO A 118 18.97 -6.74 -8.00
C PRO A 118 19.53 -8.00 -7.34
N VAL A 119 19.47 -9.14 -8.02
CA VAL A 119 20.18 -10.33 -7.58
C VAL A 119 21.68 -10.05 -7.68
N VAL A 120 22.33 -9.88 -6.54
CA VAL A 120 23.80 -9.78 -6.50
C VAL A 120 24.34 -11.19 -6.69
N LEU A 121 24.76 -11.52 -7.92
CA LEU A 121 25.61 -12.69 -8.14
C LEU A 121 26.92 -12.41 -7.42
N HIS A 122 27.19 -13.15 -6.34
CA HIS A 122 28.51 -13.15 -5.73
C HIS A 122 29.46 -13.79 -6.75
N LEU A 123 30.09 -12.97 -7.58
CA LEU A 123 31.19 -13.42 -8.42
C LEU A 123 32.29 -13.86 -7.45
N SER A 124 32.43 -15.17 -7.27
CA SER A 124 33.58 -15.75 -6.61
C SER A 124 34.82 -15.25 -7.35
N VAL A 125 35.56 -14.34 -6.72
CA VAL A 125 36.88 -13.92 -7.21
C VAL A 125 37.71 -15.19 -7.28
N PRO A 126 38.24 -15.58 -8.45
CA PRO A 126 39.13 -16.72 -8.53
C PRO A 126 40.32 -16.44 -7.61
N SER A 127 40.68 -17.38 -6.75
CA SER A 127 41.94 -17.31 -6.03
C SER A 127 43.06 -17.30 -7.06
N ASP A 128 43.83 -16.20 -7.12
CA ASP A 128 45.02 -16.10 -7.97
C ASP A 128 46.00 -17.26 -7.65
N PRO A 129 46.73 -17.75 -8.67
CA PRO A 129 47.57 -18.94 -8.59
C PRO A 129 48.81 -18.79 -7.69
#